data_AF-A0A966SH73-F1
#
_entry.id   AF-A0A966SH73-F1
#
_cell.length_a   1.000
_cell.length_b   1.000
_cell.length_c   1.000
_cell.angle_alpha   90.00
_cell.angle_beta   90.00
_cell.angle_gamma   90.00
#
_symmetry.space_group_name_H-M   'P 1'
#
loop_
_entity.id
_entity.type
_entity.pdbx_description
1 polymer ?
#
loop_
_entity_poly.entity_id
_entity_poly.type
_entity_poly.pdbx_seq_one_letter_code
_entity_poly.pdbx_strand_id
1 'polypeptide(L)'
;LVLQPLNIPLLRGFGEDWKRRAPFRLVHFTGEAPTAERSGLVALTSVLPDPYVIGYQDARFLIIDTVNGQKISRVGDVVEALQKPQNGFHTIEFLRGDNLRRIVLDADQMEAATRRILERYRIPAANHLEPKP
;
A
#
# COMPACT_ATOMS: atom_id res chain seq x y z
N LEU A 1 0.41 7.83 -0.59
CA LEU A 1 0.98 6.47 -0.76
C LEU A 1 0.28 5.81 -1.94
N VAL A 2 0.98 5.06 -2.80
CA VAL A 2 0.35 4.29 -3.91
C VAL A 2 0.28 2.83 -3.51
N LEU A 3 -0.93 2.33 -3.30
CA LEU A 3 -1.19 0.98 -2.81
C LEU A 3 -1.90 0.18 -3.89
N GLN A 4 -1.41 -1.02 -4.16
CA GLN A 4 -1.94 -1.87 -5.24
C GLN A 4 -2.06 -3.32 -4.75
N PRO A 5 -3.03 -4.10 -5.26
CA PRO A 5 -3.04 -5.54 -5.04
C PRO A 5 -1.74 -6.15 -5.58
N LEU A 6 -1.13 -7.04 -4.81
CA LEU A 6 -0.01 -7.83 -5.31
C LEU A 6 -0.56 -8.96 -6.18
N ASN A 7 -0.45 -8.81 -7.50
CA ASN A 7 -0.95 -9.76 -8.47
C ASN A 7 -0.07 -9.81 -9.74
N ILE A 8 -0.36 -10.77 -10.63
CA ILE A 8 0.38 -10.93 -11.88
C ILE A 8 0.32 -9.68 -12.78
N PRO A 9 -0.82 -8.98 -12.95
CA PRO A 9 -0.85 -7.71 -13.66
C PRO A 9 0.14 -6.65 -13.13
N LEU A 10 0.23 -6.47 -11.81
CA LEU A 10 1.21 -5.55 -11.20
C LEU A 10 2.64 -5.98 -11.58
N LEU A 11 2.97 -7.26 -11.44
CA LEU A 11 4.31 -7.76 -11.74
C LEU A 11 4.66 -7.62 -13.23
N ARG A 12 3.72 -7.85 -14.13
CA ARG A 12 3.93 -7.61 -15.57
C ARG A 12 4.24 -6.16 -15.92
N GLY A 13 3.95 -5.20 -15.01
CA GLY A 13 4.39 -3.81 -15.13
C GLY A 13 5.91 -3.63 -15.17
N PHE A 14 6.68 -4.61 -14.67
CA PHE A 14 8.14 -4.65 -14.82
C PHE A 14 8.60 -5.18 -16.20
N GLY A 15 7.65 -5.43 -17.13
CA GLY A 15 7.81 -5.87 -18.52
C GLY A 15 7.83 -7.40 -18.71
N GLU A 16 8.06 -7.88 -19.93
CA GLU A 16 7.99 -9.32 -20.28
C GLU A 16 8.71 -10.25 -19.29
N ASP A 17 10.00 -10.01 -19.03
CA ASP A 17 10.78 -10.80 -18.05
C ASP A 17 10.63 -10.30 -16.60
N TRP A 18 9.38 -10.09 -16.16
CA TRP A 18 9.08 -9.55 -14.83
C TRP A 18 9.59 -10.46 -13.71
N LYS A 19 9.66 -11.78 -13.92
CA LYS A 19 10.14 -12.73 -12.89
C LYS A 19 11.56 -12.42 -12.44
N ARG A 20 12.38 -11.88 -13.35
CA ARG A 20 13.76 -11.47 -13.05
C ARG A 20 13.90 -9.99 -12.71
N ARG A 21 13.03 -9.13 -13.24
CA ARG A 21 13.12 -7.66 -13.10
C ARG A 21 12.35 -7.08 -11.92
N ALA A 22 11.24 -7.70 -11.53
CA ALA A 22 10.47 -7.24 -10.41
C ALA A 22 11.25 -7.44 -9.10
N PRO A 23 11.06 -6.59 -8.08
CA PRO A 23 11.66 -6.76 -6.77
C PRO A 23 11.42 -8.16 -6.23
N PHE A 24 12.48 -8.84 -5.82
CA PHE A 24 12.45 -10.23 -5.37
C PHE A 24 11.32 -10.51 -4.36
N ARG A 25 11.12 -9.61 -3.39
CA ARG A 25 10.07 -9.76 -2.37
C ARG A 25 8.67 -9.84 -2.98
N LEU A 26 8.35 -9.00 -3.97
CA LEU A 26 7.03 -9.02 -4.62
C LEU A 26 6.82 -10.35 -5.36
N VAL A 27 7.84 -10.84 -6.05
CA VAL A 27 7.81 -12.14 -6.75
C VAL A 27 7.63 -13.29 -5.77
N HIS A 28 8.40 -13.29 -4.68
CA HIS A 28 8.36 -14.31 -3.63
C HIS A 28 6.95 -14.44 -3.04
N PHE A 29 6.37 -13.32 -2.58
CA PHE A 29 5.06 -13.32 -1.95
C PHE A 29 3.90 -13.62 -2.90
N THR A 30 4.04 -13.37 -4.20
CA THR A 30 3.01 -13.73 -5.19
C THR A 30 2.96 -15.24 -5.43
N GLY A 31 4.03 -15.96 -5.11
CA GLY A 31 4.08 -17.42 -5.19
C GLY A 31 3.43 -18.12 -4.00
N GLU A 32 3.11 -17.41 -2.92
CA GLU A 32 2.47 -17.99 -1.74
C GLU A 32 0.96 -18.20 -1.96
N ALA A 33 0.45 -19.35 -1.53
CA ALA A 33 -0.97 -19.63 -1.62
C ALA A 33 -1.77 -18.79 -0.60
N PRO A 34 -2.97 -18.31 -0.96
CA PRO A 34 -3.87 -17.67 0.00
C PRO A 34 -4.17 -18.57 1.19
N THR A 35 -4.30 -17.99 2.38
CA THR A 35 -4.72 -18.71 3.60
C THR A 35 -6.11 -18.26 4.05
N ALA A 36 -6.74 -19.00 4.96
CA ALA A 36 -8.01 -18.59 5.56
C ALA A 36 -7.93 -17.24 6.28
N GLU A 37 -6.76 -16.92 6.84
CA GLU A 37 -6.48 -15.67 7.56
C GLU A 37 -6.06 -14.53 6.62
N ARG A 38 -5.62 -14.86 5.40
CA ARG A 38 -5.08 -13.88 4.45
C ARG A 38 -5.32 -14.32 3.01
N SER A 39 -6.39 -13.79 2.42
CA SER A 39 -6.82 -14.14 1.06
C SER A 39 -6.01 -13.45 -0.05
N GLY A 40 -5.21 -12.44 0.29
CA GLY A 40 -4.42 -11.68 -0.67
C GLY A 40 -3.42 -10.74 0.01
N LEU A 41 -2.67 -10.02 -0.81
CA LEU A 41 -1.63 -9.09 -0.36
C LEU A 41 -1.78 -7.73 -1.05
N VAL A 42 -1.43 -6.68 -0.31
CA VAL A 42 -1.40 -5.31 -0.81
C VAL A 42 0.02 -4.76 -0.67
N ALA A 43 0.55 -4.21 -1.75
CA ALA A 43 1.88 -3.62 -1.80
C ALA A 43 1.81 -2.09 -1.83
N LEU A 44 2.68 -1.43 -1.07
CA LEU A 44 3.10 -0.06 -1.31
C LEU A 44 4.07 -0.09 -2.50
N THR A 45 3.66 0.40 -3.66
CA THR A 45 4.50 0.38 -4.87
C THR A 45 5.34 1.63 -5.01
N SER A 46 4.82 2.77 -4.55
CA SER A 46 5.54 4.05 -4.52
C SER A 46 4.92 5.04 -3.53
N VAL A 47 5.67 6.08 -3.21
CA VAL A 47 5.22 7.22 -2.41
C VAL A 47 5.24 8.45 -3.31
N LEU A 48 4.07 9.08 -3.49
CA LEU A 48 3.98 10.36 -4.20
C LEU A 48 4.50 11.47 -3.27
N PRO A 49 5.55 12.22 -3.66
CA PRO A 49 6.14 13.23 -2.80
C PRO A 49 5.16 14.34 -2.42
N ASP A 50 5.04 14.60 -1.12
CA ASP A 50 4.29 15.70 -0.50
C ASP A 50 4.84 15.93 0.93
N PRO A 51 4.76 17.15 1.49
CA PRO A 51 5.18 17.41 2.87
C PRO A 51 4.56 16.47 3.93
N TYR A 52 3.36 15.94 3.66
CA TYR A 52 2.66 15.00 4.56
C TYR A 52 3.36 13.64 4.71
N VAL A 53 4.23 13.25 3.76
CA VAL A 53 4.94 11.95 3.77
C VAL A 53 6.46 12.11 3.89
N ILE A 54 6.92 13.21 4.51
CA ILE A 54 8.34 13.47 4.74
C ILE A 54 8.97 12.33 5.55
N GLY A 55 10.15 11.89 5.12
CA GLY A 55 10.89 10.78 5.72
C GLY A 55 10.55 9.41 5.11
N TYR A 56 9.49 9.32 4.30
CA TYR A 56 9.03 8.06 3.69
C TYR A 56 9.12 8.07 2.15
N GLN A 57 9.71 9.08 1.53
CA GLN A 57 9.67 9.29 0.08
C GLN A 57 10.29 8.14 -0.72
N ASP A 58 11.32 7.48 -0.17
CA ASP A 58 12.02 6.37 -0.82
C ASP A 58 11.35 5.00 -0.58
N ALA A 59 10.31 4.94 0.24
CA ALA A 59 9.62 3.69 0.55
C ALA A 59 8.88 3.15 -0.69
N ARG A 60 9.21 1.92 -1.08
CA ARG A 60 8.66 1.27 -2.26
C ARG A 60 8.75 -0.25 -2.15
N PHE A 61 7.84 -0.92 -2.83
CA PHE A 61 7.75 -2.37 -2.95
C PHE A 61 7.69 -3.11 -1.60
N LEU A 62 7.00 -2.50 -0.62
CA LEU A 62 6.76 -3.05 0.71
C LEU A 62 5.38 -3.71 0.76
N ILE A 63 5.27 -4.86 1.42
CA ILE A 63 3.98 -5.54 1.61
C ILE A 63 3.36 -5.07 2.91
N ILE A 64 2.15 -4.51 2.85
CA ILE A 64 1.40 -4.09 4.04
C ILE A 64 1.04 -5.34 4.84
N ASP A 65 1.20 -5.30 6.16
CA ASP A 65 0.70 -6.32 7.05
C ASP A 65 -0.60 -5.88 7.72
N THR A 66 -0.54 -4.75 8.44
CA THR A 66 -1.70 -4.18 9.13
C THR A 66 -1.81 -2.68 8.86
N VAL A 67 -3.03 -2.16 8.95
CA VAL A 67 -3.30 -0.72 9.02
C VAL A 67 -4.18 -0.49 10.23
N ASN A 68 -3.75 0.37 11.15
CA ASN A 68 -4.44 0.64 12.42
C ASN A 68 -4.81 -0.66 13.15
N GLY A 69 -3.84 -1.59 13.22
CA GLY A 69 -4.01 -2.91 13.86
C GLY A 69 -4.90 -3.89 13.10
N GLN A 70 -5.59 -3.49 12.03
CA GLN A 70 -6.42 -4.36 11.20
C GLN A 70 -5.56 -5.08 10.14
N LYS A 71 -5.68 -6.40 10.05
CA LYS A 71 -5.02 -7.21 9.02
C LYS A 71 -5.53 -6.87 7.62
N ILE A 72 -4.62 -6.71 6.66
CA ILE A 72 -4.96 -6.31 5.29
C ILE A 72 -4.75 -7.46 4.31
N SER A 73 -5.81 -7.79 3.57
CA SER A 73 -5.79 -8.77 2.48
C SER A 73 -6.13 -8.17 1.10
N ARG A 74 -6.91 -7.09 1.08
CA ARG A 74 -7.29 -6.37 -0.16
C ARG A 74 -7.23 -4.86 0.04
N VAL A 75 -7.18 -4.11 -1.07
CA VAL A 75 -7.12 -2.64 -1.03
C VAL A 75 -8.36 -2.05 -0.34
N GLY A 76 -9.52 -2.68 -0.46
CA GLY A 76 -10.73 -2.30 0.27
C GLY A 76 -10.55 -2.33 1.79
N ASP A 77 -9.82 -3.30 2.34
CA ASP A 77 -9.56 -3.37 3.79
C ASP A 77 -8.73 -2.18 4.26
N VAL A 78 -7.83 -1.65 3.40
CA VAL A 78 -7.04 -0.46 3.72
C VAL A 78 -7.96 0.74 3.87
N VAL A 79 -8.89 0.93 2.93
CA VAL A 79 -9.86 2.03 2.98
C VAL A 79 -10.71 1.93 4.24
N GLU A 80 -11.21 0.74 4.56
CA GLU A 80 -11.98 0.48 5.78
C GLU A 80 -11.16 0.76 7.06
N ALA A 81 -9.89 0.34 7.09
CA ALA A 81 -9.01 0.54 8.23
C ALA A 81 -8.64 2.02 8.45
N LEU A 82 -8.46 2.78 7.36
CA LEU A 82 -8.19 4.23 7.42
C LEU A 82 -9.37 5.05 7.94
N GLN A 83 -10.58 4.49 8.02
CA GLN A 83 -11.71 5.16 8.70
C GLN A 83 -11.60 5.11 10.24
N LYS A 84 -10.64 4.34 10.78
CA LYS A 84 -10.50 4.07 12.21
C LYS A 84 -9.09 4.44 12.69
N PRO A 85 -8.73 5.75 12.71
CA PRO A 85 -7.43 6.18 13.23
C PRO A 85 -7.27 5.80 14.71
N GLN A 86 -6.01 5.61 15.14
CA GLN A 86 -5.67 5.31 16.52
C GLN A 86 -4.91 6.50 17.11
N ASN A 87 -5.45 7.09 18.17
CA ASN A 87 -4.83 8.22 18.88
C ASN A 87 -4.48 9.40 17.95
N GLY A 88 -5.32 9.69 16.95
CA GLY A 88 -5.09 10.75 15.96
C GLY A 88 -4.14 10.39 14.83
N PHE A 89 -3.68 9.14 14.73
CA PHE A 89 -2.75 8.70 13.69
C PHE A 89 -3.26 7.51 12.89
N HIS A 90 -2.83 7.43 11.64
CA HIS A 90 -2.81 6.21 10.84
C HIS A 90 -1.45 5.54 10.95
N THR A 91 -1.43 4.28 11.36
CA THR A 91 -0.22 3.46 11.38
C THR A 91 -0.35 2.34 10.36
N ILE A 92 0.56 2.33 9.39
CA ILE A 92 0.66 1.29 8.36
C ILE A 92 1.90 0.47 8.68
N GLU A 93 1.73 -0.79 9.00
CA GLU A 93 2.83 -1.72 9.29
C GLU A 93 3.09 -2.62 8.09
N PHE A 94 4.36 -2.99 7.88
CA PHE A 94 4.77 -3.86 6.78
C PHE A 94 5.20 -5.23 7.27
N LEU A 95 5.14 -6.22 6.39
CA LEU A 95 5.73 -7.54 6.65
C LEU A 95 7.21 -7.42 6.99
N ARG A 96 7.66 -8.25 7.94
CA ARG A 96 9.04 -8.26 8.41
C ARG A 96 10.04 -8.56 7.28
N GLY A 97 11.28 -8.11 7.48
CA GLY A 97 12.41 -8.38 6.58
C GLY A 97 12.78 -7.22 5.66
N ASP A 98 12.17 -6.05 5.84
CA ASP A 98 12.65 -4.78 5.28
C ASP A 98 13.04 -3.83 6.43
N ASN A 99 13.79 -2.77 6.12
CA ASN A 99 14.27 -1.80 7.10
C ASN A 99 13.13 -0.91 7.62
N LEU A 100 12.20 -0.52 6.75
CA LEU A 100 11.05 0.29 7.14
C LEU A 100 9.95 -0.62 7.71
N ARG A 101 9.73 -0.55 9.02
CA ARG A 101 8.72 -1.38 9.71
C ARG A 101 7.32 -0.79 9.67
N ARG A 102 7.20 0.54 9.71
CA ARG A 102 5.91 1.24 9.70
C ARG A 102 6.02 2.66 9.18
N ILE A 103 4.90 3.17 8.66
CA ILE A 103 4.64 4.58 8.38
C ILE A 103 3.58 5.05 9.37
N VAL A 104 3.82 6.18 10.03
CA VAL A 104 2.84 6.84 10.91
C VAL A 104 2.49 8.19 10.31
N LEU A 105 1.20 8.46 10.15
CA LEU A 105 0.69 9.67 9.50
C LEU A 105 -0.41 10.31 10.36
N ASP A 106 -0.46 11.64 10.40
CA ASP A 106 -1.50 12.40 11.10
C ASP A 106 -2.85 12.21 10.39
N ALA A 107 -3.85 11.69 11.10
CA ALA A 107 -5.15 11.37 10.51
C ALA A 107 -5.91 12.61 10.04
N ASP A 108 -5.80 13.73 10.76
CA ASP A 108 -6.54 14.96 10.48
C ASP A 108 -6.02 15.66 9.22
N GLN A 109 -4.74 15.45 8.87
CA GLN A 109 -4.12 16.04 7.68
C GLN A 109 -4.30 15.20 6.41
N MET A 110 -4.75 13.94 6.53
CA MET A 110 -4.76 12.99 5.43
C MET A 110 -5.62 13.44 4.24
N GLU A 111 -6.82 13.95 4.49
CA GLU A 111 -7.74 14.34 3.42
C GLU A 111 -7.19 15.53 2.62
N ALA A 112 -6.73 16.56 3.32
CA ALA A 112 -6.13 17.73 2.70
C ALA A 112 -4.87 17.37 1.90
N ALA A 113 -4.03 16.49 2.44
CA ALA A 113 -2.86 15.99 1.73
C ALA A 113 -3.23 15.18 0.49
N THR A 114 -4.21 14.29 0.59
CA THR A 114 -4.69 13.47 -0.54
C THR A 114 -5.18 14.37 -1.67
N ARG A 115 -6.01 15.38 -1.36
CA ARG A 115 -6.51 16.34 -2.36
C ARG A 115 -5.38 17.05 -3.11
N ARG A 116 -4.41 17.62 -2.38
CA ARG A 116 -3.24 18.28 -2.99
C ARG A 116 -2.44 17.34 -3.90
N ILE A 117 -2.23 16.10 -3.46
CA ILE A 117 -1.49 15.10 -4.22
C ILE A 117 -2.23 14.77 -5.52
N LEU A 118 -3.54 14.49 -5.45
CA LEU A 118 -4.34 14.17 -6.64
C LEU A 118 -4.30 15.30 -7.68
N GLU A 119 -4.46 16.55 -7.23
CA GLU A 119 -4.37 17.73 -8.09
C GLU A 119 -2.98 17.88 -8.71
N ARG A 120 -1.92 17.82 -7.89
CA ARG A 120 -0.52 17.99 -8.33
C ARG A 120 -0.09 16.95 -9.36
N TYR A 121 -0.49 15.69 -9.16
CA TYR A 121 -0.10 14.57 -10.02
C TYR A 121 -1.15 14.23 -11.08
N ARG A 122 -2.23 15.03 -11.19
CA ARG A 122 -3.33 14.87 -12.16
C ARG A 122 -3.97 13.47 -12.11
N ILE A 123 -4.18 12.97 -10.89
CA ILE A 123 -4.83 11.68 -10.65
C ILE A 123 -6.32 11.94 -10.43
N PRO A 124 -7.23 11.35 -11.23
CA PRO A 124 -8.64 11.72 -11.22
C PRO A 124 -9.40 11.24 -9.97
N ALA A 125 -8.92 10.19 -9.30
CA ALA A 125 -9.58 9.61 -8.13
C ALA A 125 -8.56 9.01 -7.14
N ALA A 126 -8.88 9.05 -5.85
CA ALA A 126 -8.03 8.51 -4.78
C ALA A 126 -7.94 6.98 -4.79
N ASN A 127 -9.00 6.31 -5.26
CA ASN A 127 -9.09 4.86 -5.25
C ASN A 127 -9.80 4.35 -6.52
N HIS A 128 -9.46 3.11 -6.86
CA HIS A 128 -10.19 2.29 -7.82
C HIS A 128 -10.34 0.92 -7.16
N LEU A 129 -11.54 0.61 -6.68
CA LEU A 129 -11.81 -0.62 -5.94
C LEU A 129 -12.58 -1.58 -6.84
N GLU A 130 -12.11 -2.82 -6.93
CA GLU A 130 -12.92 -3.88 -7.50
C GLU A 130 -14.10 -4.20 -6.57
N PRO A 131 -15.29 -4.50 -7.10
CA PRO A 131 -16.43 -4.90 -6.30
C PRO A 131 -16.10 -6.15 -5.48
N LYS A 132 -16.65 -6.23 -4.26
CA LYS A 132 -16.48 -7.42 -3.41
C LYS A 132 -17.14 -8.62 -4.13
N PRO A 133 -16.44 -9.75 -4.26
CA PRO A 133 -17.04 -10.97 -4.80
C PRO A 133 -18.19 -11.46 -3.91
#